data_AF-A0A957T389-F1
#
_entry.id   AF-A0A957T389-F1
#
_cell.length_a   1.000
_cell.length_b   1.000
_cell.length_c   1.000
_cell.angle_alpha   90.00
_cell.angle_beta   90.00
_cell.angle_gamma   90.00
#
_symmetry.space_group_name_H-M   'P 1'
#
loop_
_entity.id
_entity.type
_entity.pdbx_description
1 polymer ?
#
loop_
_entity_poly.entity_id
_entity_poly.type
_entity_poly.pdbx_seq_one_letter_code
_entity_poly.pdbx_strand_id
1 'polypeptide(L)'
;AEQEIRTVQVIFDEAESGSLIDFQVLSYNETVSDAPLLHATGKLSIDTAAAPSTLPLSDLQECCTEPVDPATVVNILAEQVRVDLGPSYLWGDAFWRGETGVLSKLRLPATEHSIEGYPLFPGLFDACMQGIIAYHADKVLEPAVPFAIDTFTFYGGADSGGSDLRELWCYAEAAADDRWHLHLADAQGRTILRCEGLLRRAFPQSAALSQQIQRQWFYEMTWLPAPPPAIQPTATEESRLWFLIDNSPDTTAALQGALQTQGEQVVRVLLDPSADPASFNIGSNGHLPATVHLNPQADYQPLFAALLDKAALHHPGQVMGCNVLYLCGDAAETEGDSLTPDQLPAHTLQLAGSLLHTVQALSHSGMDARLWIVTQGAQAVTGASLEKQASSTQAAGELAAQGALWGLGRTIAREYPQLHCTCIDLSPATAPAALAEQILQECRQASDLAMVESQLAYRAGERYVAR
;
A
#
# COMPACT_ATOMS: atom_id res chain seq x y z
N ALA A 1 2.01 7.26 0.77
CA ALA A 1 1.72 8.67 0.44
C ALA A 1 2.76 9.29 -0.50
N GLU A 2 4.00 8.81 -0.59
CA GLU A 2 5.02 9.33 -1.53
C GLU A 2 4.81 8.95 -3.02
N GLN A 3 3.61 8.46 -3.40
CA GLN A 3 3.27 8.08 -4.77
C GLN A 3 1.91 8.63 -5.23
N GLU A 4 1.38 9.68 -4.58
CA GLU A 4 0.26 10.41 -5.17
C GLU A 4 0.79 11.32 -6.27
N ILE A 5 0.52 10.97 -7.53
CA ILE A 5 0.74 11.87 -8.66
C ILE A 5 -0.21 13.06 -8.47
N ARG A 6 0.36 14.26 -8.37
CA ARG A 6 -0.40 15.51 -8.30
C ARG A 6 -0.13 16.35 -9.52
N THR A 7 -1.19 16.91 -10.09
CA THR A 7 -1.04 17.93 -11.12
C THR A 7 -0.77 19.26 -10.44
N VAL A 8 0.36 19.90 -10.76
CA VAL A 8 0.70 21.25 -10.30
C VAL A 8 0.42 22.24 -11.43
N GLN A 9 -0.28 23.32 -11.13
CA GLN A 9 -0.53 24.42 -12.07
C GLN A 9 0.01 25.72 -11.51
N VAL A 10 0.62 26.52 -12.37
CA VAL A 10 1.00 27.91 -12.08
C VAL A 10 0.07 28.81 -12.88
N ILE A 11 -0.67 29.66 -12.19
CA ILE A 11 -1.60 30.63 -12.78
C ILE A 11 -0.96 32.00 -12.70
N PHE A 12 -1.05 32.77 -13.80
CA PHE A 12 -0.64 34.16 -13.88
C PHE A 12 -1.87 35.01 -14.21
N ASP A 13 -2.11 36.08 -13.45
CA ASP A 13 -3.20 37.01 -13.73
C ASP A 13 -2.83 37.97 -14.87
N GLU A 14 -3.82 38.41 -15.65
CA GLU A 14 -3.59 39.40 -16.71
C GLU A 14 -3.14 40.73 -16.11
N ALA A 15 -1.98 41.21 -16.56
CA ALA A 15 -1.39 42.48 -16.11
C ALA A 15 -1.10 43.39 -17.32
N GLU A 16 -1.23 44.71 -17.13
CA GLU A 16 -0.82 45.68 -18.16
C GLU A 16 0.70 45.62 -18.40
N SER A 17 1.16 45.89 -19.63
CA SER A 17 2.59 45.89 -19.96
C SER A 17 3.41 46.79 -19.04
N GLY A 18 4.39 46.22 -18.34
CA GLY A 18 5.24 46.94 -17.38
C GLY A 18 4.76 46.95 -15.92
N SER A 19 3.68 46.23 -15.60
CA SER A 19 3.20 46.04 -14.23
C SER A 19 3.60 44.68 -13.64
N LEU A 20 3.49 44.55 -12.31
CA LEU A 20 3.70 43.28 -11.61
C LEU A 20 2.59 42.29 -11.99
N ILE A 21 2.98 41.08 -12.38
CA ILE A 21 2.09 39.95 -12.69
C ILE A 21 1.87 39.17 -11.40
N ASP A 22 0.65 39.12 -10.91
CA ASP A 22 0.28 38.22 -9.81
C ASP A 22 0.35 36.75 -10.29
N PHE A 23 0.92 35.88 -9.46
CA PHE A 23 0.96 34.44 -9.74
C PHE A 23 0.50 33.61 -8.54
N GLN A 24 0.01 32.42 -8.83
CA GLN A 24 -0.40 31.41 -7.85
C GLN A 24 0.11 30.02 -8.26
N VAL A 25 0.51 29.21 -7.29
CA VAL A 25 0.91 27.80 -7.48
C VAL A 25 -0.11 26.91 -6.77
N LEU A 26 -0.81 26.09 -7.54
CA LEU A 26 -1.89 25.23 -7.09
C LEU A 26 -1.56 23.75 -7.34
N SER A 27 -2.08 22.83 -6.53
CA SER A 27 -2.10 21.40 -6.84
C SER A 27 -3.50 20.80 -6.83
N TYR A 28 -3.72 19.83 -7.70
CA TYR A 28 -4.96 19.06 -7.84
C TYR A 28 -4.70 17.58 -7.61
N ASN A 29 -5.61 16.92 -6.86
CA ASN A 29 -5.62 15.47 -6.73
C ASN A 29 -6.43 14.85 -7.90
N GLU A 30 -6.06 13.66 -8.36
CA GLU A 30 -6.73 13.00 -9.50
C GLU A 30 -8.19 12.58 -9.21
N THR A 31 -8.59 12.51 -7.93
CA THR A 31 -9.98 12.27 -7.54
C THR A 31 -10.83 13.53 -7.71
N VAL A 32 -11.78 13.47 -8.65
CA VAL A 32 -12.53 14.55 -9.34
C VAL A 32 -13.47 15.41 -8.43
N SER A 33 -13.19 15.59 -7.13
CA SER A 33 -14.11 16.31 -6.23
C SER A 33 -13.50 17.30 -5.23
N ASP A 34 -12.18 17.45 -5.15
CA ASP A 34 -11.58 18.36 -4.16
C ASP A 34 -11.21 19.74 -4.74
N ALA A 35 -11.38 20.78 -3.92
CA ALA A 35 -10.94 22.13 -4.23
C ALA A 35 -9.40 22.19 -4.37
N PRO A 36 -8.85 23.04 -5.27
CA PRO A 36 -7.41 23.15 -5.45
C PRO A 36 -6.70 23.58 -4.17
N LEU A 37 -5.55 22.97 -3.88
CA LEU A 37 -4.71 23.36 -2.76
C LEU A 37 -3.72 24.45 -3.19
N LEU A 38 -3.78 25.61 -2.54
CA LEU A 38 -2.85 26.72 -2.77
C LEU A 38 -1.55 26.53 -1.99
N HIS A 39 -0.42 26.56 -2.71
CA HIS A 39 0.93 26.37 -2.14
C HIS A 39 1.73 27.66 -2.03
N ALA A 40 1.66 28.52 -3.04
CA ALA A 40 2.40 29.78 -3.07
C ALA A 40 1.66 30.85 -3.88
N THR A 41 1.86 32.11 -3.53
CA THR A 41 1.45 33.28 -4.31
C THR A 41 2.57 34.30 -4.33
N GLY A 42 2.54 35.19 -5.32
CA GLY A 42 3.49 36.29 -5.35
C GLY A 42 3.28 37.19 -6.55
N LYS A 43 4.23 38.10 -6.73
CA LYS A 43 4.27 39.06 -7.83
C LYS A 43 5.57 38.89 -8.60
N LEU A 44 5.47 38.87 -9.92
CA LEU A 44 6.59 38.73 -10.83
C LEU A 44 6.68 39.96 -11.73
N SER A 45 7.89 40.42 -12.00
CA SER A 45 8.17 41.30 -13.14
C SER A 45 9.47 40.87 -13.79
N ILE A 46 9.63 41.22 -15.06
CA ILE A 46 10.88 41.03 -15.79
C ILE A 46 11.50 42.42 -15.95
N ASP A 47 12.61 42.64 -15.27
CA ASP A 47 13.41 43.84 -15.42
C ASP A 47 14.62 43.54 -16.34
N THR A 48 15.00 44.53 -17.14
CA THR A 48 16.20 44.49 -17.99
C THR A 48 17.39 45.22 -17.37
N ALA A 49 17.24 45.72 -16.14
CA ALA A 49 18.32 46.33 -15.38
C ALA A 49 19.50 45.35 -15.20
N ALA A 50 20.72 45.88 -15.31
CA ALA A 50 21.94 45.11 -15.10
C ALA A 50 22.04 44.62 -13.65
N ALA A 51 22.73 43.48 -13.45
CA ALA A 51 23.01 42.97 -12.12
C ALA A 51 23.72 44.03 -11.23
N PRO A 52 23.32 44.16 -9.95
CA PRO A 52 23.92 45.11 -9.03
C PRO A 52 25.35 44.70 -8.64
N SER A 53 25.95 45.48 -7.73
CA SER A 53 27.29 45.29 -7.16
C SER A 53 27.65 43.82 -6.85
N THR A 54 28.92 43.49 -7.10
CA THR A 54 29.53 42.20 -6.75
C THR A 54 29.46 41.93 -5.25
N LEU A 55 29.33 40.66 -4.86
CA LEU A 55 29.52 40.22 -3.49
C LEU A 55 30.99 40.51 -3.07
N PRO A 56 31.24 41.28 -1.99
CA PRO A 56 32.59 41.62 -1.56
C PRO A 56 33.25 40.42 -0.86
N LEU A 57 33.63 39.40 -1.65
CA LEU A 57 34.12 38.12 -1.15
C LEU A 57 35.33 38.25 -0.23
N SER A 58 36.29 39.11 -0.57
CA SER A 58 37.49 39.28 0.25
C SER A 58 37.16 39.84 1.64
N ASP A 59 36.32 40.87 1.72
CA ASP A 59 35.91 41.45 3.00
C ASP A 59 35.12 40.43 3.83
N LEU A 60 34.23 39.67 3.20
CA LEU A 60 33.44 38.63 3.88
C LEU A 60 34.31 37.46 4.36
N GLN A 61 35.36 37.09 3.63
CA GLN A 61 36.32 36.08 4.06
C GLN A 61 37.16 36.54 5.27
N GLU A 62 37.40 37.85 5.40
CA GLU A 62 38.05 38.43 6.58
C GLU A 62 37.10 38.54 7.79
N CYS A 63 35.81 38.80 7.55
CA CYS A 63 34.82 38.94 8.62
C CYS A 63 34.23 37.59 9.10
N CYS A 64 34.08 36.61 8.22
CA CYS A 64 33.52 35.29 8.52
C CYS A 64 34.66 34.28 8.70
N THR A 65 35.07 34.05 9.94
CA THR A 65 36.29 33.26 10.23
C THR A 65 36.06 32.02 11.07
N GLU A 66 34.89 31.89 11.71
CA GLU A 66 34.59 30.73 12.55
C GLU A 66 34.08 29.56 11.69
N PRO A 67 34.85 28.47 11.50
CA PRO A 67 34.43 27.39 10.62
C PRO A 67 33.30 26.58 11.23
N VAL A 68 32.32 26.19 10.40
CA VAL A 68 31.26 25.24 10.75
C VAL A 68 31.36 24.04 9.82
N ASP A 69 31.47 22.84 10.41
CA ASP A 69 31.54 21.60 9.67
C ASP A 69 30.22 21.34 8.91
N PRO A 70 30.23 21.12 7.58
CA PRO A 70 29.04 20.74 6.83
C PRO A 70 28.29 19.55 7.42
N ALA A 71 28.98 18.58 8.03
CA ALA A 71 28.33 17.45 8.69
C ALA A 71 27.49 17.88 9.90
N THR A 72 27.92 18.92 10.63
CA THR A 72 27.12 19.50 11.73
C THR A 72 25.82 20.11 11.19
N VAL A 73 25.87 20.79 10.05
CA VAL A 73 24.67 21.38 9.42
C VAL A 73 23.66 20.30 9.05
N VAL A 74 24.12 19.23 8.40
CA VAL A 74 23.26 18.08 8.03
C VAL A 74 22.68 17.40 9.27
N ASN A 75 23.49 17.20 10.31
CA ASN A 75 23.02 16.59 11.56
C ASN A 75 21.98 17.47 12.26
N ILE A 76 22.15 18.80 12.31
CA ILE A 76 21.13 19.69 12.89
C ILE A 76 19.83 19.64 12.08
N LEU A 77 19.91 19.60 10.75
CA LEU A 77 18.74 19.44 9.90
C LEU A 77 17.98 18.14 10.20
N ALA A 78 18.68 17.01 10.31
CA ALA A 78 18.05 15.72 10.62
C ALA A 78 17.57 15.62 12.08
N GLU A 79 18.39 16.05 13.03
CA GLU A 79 18.20 15.79 14.47
C GLU A 79 17.42 16.88 15.22
N GLN A 80 17.40 18.12 14.74
CA GLN A 80 16.68 19.21 15.39
C GLN A 80 15.52 19.70 14.51
N VAL A 81 15.79 19.97 13.24
CA VAL A 81 14.78 20.49 12.29
C VAL A 81 13.89 19.38 11.71
N ARG A 82 14.34 18.10 11.78
CA ARG A 82 13.66 16.89 11.24
C ARG A 82 13.45 16.95 9.71
N VAL A 83 14.39 17.56 8.99
CA VAL A 83 14.45 17.57 7.53
C VAL A 83 15.56 16.65 7.09
N ASP A 84 15.21 15.57 6.40
CA ASP A 84 16.17 14.67 5.77
C ASP A 84 16.41 15.12 4.32
N LEU A 85 17.64 15.51 4.02
CA LEU A 85 18.00 16.04 2.71
C LEU A 85 18.65 14.94 1.87
N GLY A 86 18.04 14.67 0.71
CA GLY A 86 18.64 13.78 -0.28
C GLY A 86 19.94 14.35 -0.86
N PRO A 87 20.78 13.52 -1.51
CA PRO A 87 22.09 13.93 -2.02
C PRO A 87 22.07 15.15 -2.96
N SER A 88 20.98 15.36 -3.70
CA SER A 88 20.79 16.48 -4.62
C SER A 88 20.66 17.85 -3.93
N TYR A 89 20.44 17.88 -2.61
CA TYR A 89 20.31 19.08 -1.78
C TYR A 89 21.58 19.38 -0.97
N LEU A 90 22.60 18.51 -1.01
CA LEU A 90 23.82 18.63 -0.20
C LEU A 90 24.94 19.40 -0.94
N TRP A 91 24.70 20.68 -1.23
CA TRP A 91 25.66 21.52 -1.97
C TRP A 91 26.72 22.20 -1.08
N GLY A 92 26.53 22.21 0.25
CA GLY A 92 27.44 22.87 1.18
C GLY A 92 28.83 22.23 1.23
N ASP A 93 29.84 22.90 0.67
CA ASP A 93 31.24 22.47 0.67
C ASP A 93 31.95 22.95 1.94
N ALA A 94 31.68 24.18 2.38
CA ALA A 94 32.21 24.75 3.62
C ALA A 94 31.40 25.96 4.09
N PHE A 95 31.41 26.22 5.41
CA PHE A 95 30.71 27.32 6.04
C PHE A 95 31.63 28.06 7.01
N TRP A 96 31.53 29.39 7.03
CA TRP A 96 32.23 30.25 7.98
C TRP A 96 31.25 31.26 8.56
N ARG A 97 31.11 31.23 9.88
CA ARG A 97 30.27 32.15 10.63
C ARG A 97 31.03 33.44 10.94
N GLY A 98 30.34 34.56 10.76
CA GLY A 98 30.73 35.89 11.21
C GLY A 98 29.76 36.42 12.27
N GLU A 99 29.91 37.68 12.64
CA GLU A 99 29.09 38.31 13.68
C GLU A 99 27.62 38.50 13.26
N THR A 100 27.37 38.87 12.00
CA THR A 100 26.03 39.21 11.49
C THR A 100 25.50 38.23 10.46
N GLY A 101 26.31 37.24 10.06
CA GLY A 101 25.95 36.33 8.99
C GLY A 101 26.93 35.18 8.82
N VAL A 102 26.80 34.49 7.70
CA VAL A 102 27.56 33.27 7.39
C VAL A 102 27.89 33.26 5.90
N LEU A 103 29.18 33.05 5.61
CA LEU A 103 29.67 32.83 4.27
C LEU A 103 29.72 31.33 4.00
N SER A 104 29.14 30.90 2.89
CA SER A 104 29.03 29.50 2.49
C SER A 104 29.68 29.31 1.13
N LYS A 105 30.55 28.31 1.00
CA LYS A 105 31.04 27.82 -0.28
C LYS A 105 30.15 26.66 -0.71
N LEU A 106 29.61 26.74 -1.93
CA LEU A 106 28.67 25.78 -2.49
C LEU A 106 29.26 25.13 -3.75
N ARG A 107 29.00 23.83 -3.93
CA ARG A 107 29.43 23.07 -5.11
C ARG A 107 28.33 22.08 -5.53
N LEU A 108 28.21 21.84 -6.83
CA LEU A 108 27.36 20.78 -7.36
C LEU A 108 27.69 19.42 -6.69
N PRO A 109 26.70 18.72 -6.09
CA PRO A 109 26.92 17.41 -5.48
C PRO A 109 27.42 16.38 -6.50
N ALA A 110 28.31 15.49 -6.07
CA ALA A 110 28.89 14.46 -6.95
C ALA A 110 27.85 13.47 -7.51
N THR A 111 26.70 13.31 -6.84
CA THR A 111 25.59 12.47 -7.25
C THR A 111 24.75 13.08 -8.38
N GLU A 112 24.88 14.38 -8.63
CA GLU A 112 24.18 15.08 -9.69
C GLU A 112 25.12 15.28 -10.89
N HIS A 113 24.70 14.79 -12.05
CA HIS A 113 25.51 14.86 -13.28
C HIS A 113 25.12 16.03 -14.19
N SER A 114 23.98 16.68 -13.95
CA SER A 114 23.51 17.82 -14.73
C SER A 114 22.44 18.62 -13.96
N ILE A 115 22.42 19.94 -14.15
CA ILE A 115 21.33 20.83 -13.73
C ILE A 115 20.53 21.38 -14.93
N GLU A 116 20.67 20.74 -16.10
CA GLU A 116 19.95 21.11 -17.32
C GLU A 116 18.44 21.18 -17.09
N GLY A 117 17.80 22.19 -17.66
CA GLY A 117 16.36 22.42 -17.54
C GLY A 117 15.95 23.34 -16.38
N TYR A 118 16.87 23.73 -15.49
CA TYR A 118 16.58 24.67 -14.41
C TYR A 118 17.35 25.99 -14.57
N PRO A 119 16.68 27.15 -14.62
CA PRO A 119 17.34 28.44 -14.51
C PRO A 119 18.08 28.60 -13.17
N LEU A 120 17.46 28.11 -12.10
CA LEU A 120 18.04 28.00 -10.76
C LEU A 120 17.65 26.62 -10.21
N PHE A 121 18.64 25.77 -9.93
CA PHE A 121 18.37 24.45 -9.40
C PHE A 121 17.78 24.55 -7.98
N PRO A 122 16.64 23.90 -7.68
CA PRO A 122 16.00 24.04 -6.36
C PRO A 122 16.92 23.68 -5.19
N GLY A 123 17.72 22.61 -5.33
CA GLY A 123 18.69 22.21 -4.30
C GLY A 123 19.82 23.22 -4.06
N LEU A 124 20.18 24.03 -5.06
CA LEU A 124 21.17 25.10 -4.90
C LEU A 124 20.60 26.25 -4.06
N PHE A 125 19.35 26.66 -4.34
CA PHE A 125 18.71 27.70 -3.54
C PHE A 125 18.43 27.23 -2.11
N ASP A 126 18.04 25.97 -1.95
CA ASP A 126 17.90 25.36 -0.62
C ASP A 126 19.22 25.40 0.18
N ALA A 127 20.34 25.06 -0.46
CA ALA A 127 21.64 25.13 0.17
C ALA A 127 22.08 26.56 0.58
N CYS A 128 21.61 27.60 -0.12
CA CYS A 128 21.81 28.98 0.33
C CYS A 128 21.15 29.22 1.70
N MET A 129 19.98 28.61 1.94
CA MET A 129 19.25 28.68 3.21
C MET A 129 19.88 27.78 4.29
N GLN A 130 20.58 26.71 3.93
CA GLN A 130 21.32 25.88 4.89
C GLN A 130 22.44 26.66 5.60
N GLY A 131 22.94 27.75 5.01
CA GLY A 131 23.81 28.70 5.71
C GLY A 131 23.17 29.22 7.01
N ILE A 132 21.87 29.47 7.03
CA ILE A 132 21.14 29.91 8.24
C ILE A 132 21.28 28.88 9.38
N ILE A 133 21.28 27.60 9.05
CA ILE A 133 21.51 26.51 10.01
C ILE A 133 22.94 26.55 10.52
N ALA A 134 23.92 26.76 9.64
CA ALA A 134 25.32 26.91 10.02
C ALA A 134 25.55 28.11 10.96
N TYR A 135 24.89 29.25 10.71
CA TYR A 135 24.96 30.41 11.61
C TYR A 135 24.50 30.09 13.04
N HIS A 136 23.48 29.24 13.17
CA HIS A 136 22.90 28.81 14.43
C HIS A 136 23.43 27.47 14.94
N ALA A 137 24.58 27.00 14.47
CA ALA A 137 25.10 25.67 14.80
C ALA A 137 25.38 25.45 16.31
N ASP A 138 25.52 26.53 17.09
CA ASP A 138 25.71 26.51 18.55
C ASP A 138 24.39 26.62 19.35
N LYS A 139 23.24 26.72 18.68
CA LYS A 139 21.92 26.88 19.30
C LYS A 139 21.08 25.63 19.09
N VAL A 140 20.10 25.44 19.98
CA VAL A 140 19.01 24.49 19.74
C VAL A 140 17.99 25.19 18.86
N LEU A 141 17.75 24.64 17.67
CA LEU A 141 16.81 25.19 16.70
C LEU A 141 15.44 24.53 16.82
N GLU A 142 14.39 25.35 16.84
CA GLU A 142 13.04 24.88 16.60
C GLU A 142 12.82 24.60 15.09
N PRO A 143 12.02 23.58 14.72
CA PRO A 143 11.67 23.34 13.32
C PRO A 143 11.00 24.55 12.69
N ALA A 144 11.60 25.06 11.61
CA ALA A 144 11.08 26.17 10.84
C ALA A 144 11.30 25.93 9.35
N VAL A 145 10.37 26.42 8.53
CA VAL A 145 10.48 26.38 7.08
C VAL A 145 10.57 27.80 6.50
N PRO A 146 11.22 27.96 5.33
CA PRO A 146 11.02 29.14 4.48
C PRO A 146 9.53 29.38 4.25
N PHE A 147 9.04 30.59 4.54
CA PHE A 147 7.61 30.88 4.45
C PHE A 147 7.28 32.03 3.50
N ALA A 148 8.02 33.13 3.56
CA ALA A 148 7.80 34.29 2.70
C ALA A 148 9.13 34.94 2.32
N ILE A 149 9.15 35.59 1.16
CA ILE A 149 10.29 36.38 0.69
C ILE A 149 9.73 37.74 0.30
N ASP A 150 10.39 38.82 0.72
CA ASP A 150 9.94 40.17 0.36
C ASP A 150 10.34 40.49 -1.09
N THR A 151 11.61 40.25 -1.44
CA THR A 151 12.11 40.43 -2.81
C THR A 151 13.04 39.29 -3.21
N PHE A 152 12.79 38.70 -4.38
CA PHE A 152 13.66 37.68 -4.97
C PHE A 152 14.08 38.16 -6.36
N THR A 153 15.36 38.48 -6.54
CA THR A 153 15.89 38.92 -7.84
C THR A 153 16.91 37.92 -8.36
N PHE A 154 16.59 37.35 -9.52
CA PHE A 154 17.45 36.41 -10.23
C PHE A 154 18.04 37.09 -11.47
N TYR A 155 19.36 37.23 -11.50
CA TYR A 155 20.07 37.93 -12.58
C TYR A 155 20.59 36.99 -13.66
N GLY A 156 20.50 35.67 -13.43
CA GLY A 156 21.12 34.65 -14.27
C GLY A 156 22.65 34.59 -14.12
N GLY A 157 23.23 33.46 -14.52
CA GLY A 157 24.66 33.41 -14.81
C GLY A 157 24.87 34.02 -16.21
N ALA A 158 25.75 35.01 -16.33
CA ALA A 158 26.09 35.63 -17.61
C ALA A 158 26.23 34.58 -18.72
N ASP A 159 25.35 34.65 -19.74
CA ASP A 159 25.32 33.88 -20.97
C ASP A 159 25.78 32.41 -20.89
N SER A 160 24.82 31.48 -20.98
CA SER A 160 24.98 30.19 -21.69
C SER A 160 26.41 29.62 -21.77
N GLY A 161 26.86 28.91 -20.72
CA GLY A 161 28.00 27.99 -20.80
C GLY A 161 29.32 28.38 -20.11
N GLY A 162 29.31 29.15 -19.00
CA GLY A 162 30.59 29.53 -18.37
C GLY A 162 30.66 29.89 -16.88
N SER A 163 29.57 29.95 -16.11
CA SER A 163 29.72 30.02 -14.64
C SER A 163 30.11 28.64 -14.14
N ASP A 164 31.34 28.48 -13.68
CA ASP A 164 31.84 27.21 -13.15
C ASP A 164 31.02 26.83 -11.90
N LEU A 165 30.00 25.96 -12.08
CA LEU A 165 29.15 25.43 -11.00
C LEU A 165 29.95 24.60 -9.98
N ARG A 166 31.26 24.45 -10.20
CA ARG A 166 32.21 23.85 -9.27
C ARG A 166 32.47 24.74 -8.06
N GLU A 167 32.24 26.05 -8.14
CA GLU A 167 32.48 26.97 -7.03
C GLU A 167 31.55 28.19 -7.05
N LEU A 168 30.62 28.19 -6.09
CA LEU A 168 29.69 29.27 -5.83
C LEU A 168 29.86 29.74 -4.38
N TRP A 169 29.48 30.99 -4.12
CA TRP A 169 29.56 31.60 -2.81
C TRP A 169 28.23 32.23 -2.43
N CYS A 170 27.73 31.92 -1.23
CA CYS A 170 26.51 32.51 -0.69
C CYS A 170 26.80 33.16 0.65
N TYR A 171 26.44 34.44 0.80
CA TYR A 171 26.38 35.09 2.09
C TYR A 171 24.94 35.16 2.57
N ALA A 172 24.68 34.63 3.77
CA ALA A 172 23.40 34.74 4.45
C ALA A 172 23.55 35.66 5.66
N GLU A 173 22.81 36.76 5.68
CA GLU A 173 22.86 37.79 6.72
C GLU A 173 21.56 37.82 7.52
N ALA A 174 21.69 37.85 8.85
CA ALA A 174 20.54 37.92 9.75
C ALA A 174 19.95 39.33 9.74
N ALA A 175 18.62 39.42 9.69
CA ALA A 175 17.84 40.64 9.85
C ALA A 175 16.88 40.52 11.04
N ALA A 176 16.11 41.58 11.31
CA ALA A 176 15.10 41.58 12.36
C ALA A 176 13.99 40.53 12.10
N ASP A 177 13.31 40.09 13.16
CA ASP A 177 12.12 39.23 13.10
C ASP A 177 12.32 37.87 12.39
N ASP A 178 13.48 37.22 12.60
CA ASP A 178 13.89 35.94 11.95
C ASP A 178 13.83 36.00 10.41
N ARG A 179 14.16 37.17 9.86
CA ARG A 179 14.36 37.36 8.42
C ARG A 179 15.82 37.27 8.04
N TRP A 180 16.05 36.91 6.78
CA TRP A 180 17.37 36.69 6.24
C TRP A 180 17.55 37.33 4.86
N HIS A 181 18.73 37.87 4.60
CA HIS A 181 19.15 38.30 3.27
C HIS A 181 20.16 37.29 2.72
N LEU A 182 19.92 36.77 1.52
CA LEU A 182 20.83 35.83 0.84
C LEU A 182 21.40 36.48 -0.41
N HIS A 183 22.71 36.40 -0.58
CA HIS A 183 23.41 36.89 -1.77
C HIS A 183 24.29 35.77 -2.33
N LEU A 184 23.84 35.18 -3.45
CA LEU A 184 24.57 34.14 -4.18
C LEU A 184 25.39 34.77 -5.31
N ALA A 185 26.64 34.37 -5.42
CA ALA A 185 27.57 34.82 -6.43
C ALA A 185 28.43 33.67 -6.96
N ASP A 186 29.08 33.90 -8.11
CA ASP A 186 30.09 33.00 -8.64
C ASP A 186 31.45 33.14 -7.93
N ALA A 187 32.44 32.36 -8.39
CA ALA A 187 33.81 32.41 -7.88
C ALA A 187 34.52 33.77 -8.02
N GLN A 188 34.00 34.69 -8.84
CA GLN A 188 34.52 36.06 -8.97
C GLN A 188 33.71 37.09 -8.15
N GLY A 189 32.70 36.64 -7.39
CA GLY A 189 31.80 37.52 -6.64
C GLY A 189 30.74 38.19 -7.52
N ARG A 190 30.57 37.79 -8.78
CA ARG A 190 29.49 38.32 -9.63
C ARG A 190 28.15 37.77 -9.16
N THR A 191 27.21 38.66 -8.90
CA THR A 191 25.89 38.34 -8.35
C THR A 191 25.07 37.48 -9.31
N ILE A 192 24.57 36.34 -8.81
CA ILE A 192 23.65 35.43 -9.51
C ILE A 192 22.22 35.64 -8.98
N LEU A 193 22.07 35.76 -7.66
CA LEU A 193 20.79 35.86 -6.98
C LEU A 193 20.90 36.80 -5.76
N ARG A 194 19.86 37.63 -5.55
CA ARG A 194 19.60 38.29 -4.27
C ARG A 194 18.21 37.92 -3.76
N CYS A 195 18.14 37.44 -2.52
CA CYS A 195 16.91 37.16 -1.79
C CYS A 195 16.90 38.08 -0.58
N GLU A 196 15.89 38.94 -0.45
CA GLU A 196 15.77 39.88 0.66
C GLU A 196 14.53 39.57 1.49
N GLY A 197 14.71 39.59 2.81
CA GLY A 197 13.60 39.42 3.75
C GLY A 197 13.03 38.01 3.76
N LEU A 198 13.84 36.97 3.54
CA LEU A 198 13.42 35.58 3.69
C LEU A 198 12.97 35.32 5.13
N LEU A 199 11.67 35.21 5.33
CA LEU A 199 11.04 34.92 6.62
C LEU A 199 10.95 33.41 6.82
N ARG A 200 11.43 32.96 7.97
CA ARG A 200 11.22 31.61 8.47
C ARG A 200 9.99 31.56 9.36
N ARG A 201 9.23 30.47 9.30
CA ARG A 201 8.08 30.23 10.17
C ARG A 201 8.24 28.91 10.91
N ALA A 202 8.26 28.99 12.24
CA ALA A 202 8.25 27.82 13.11
C ALA A 202 6.94 27.03 12.97
N PHE A 203 7.02 25.71 13.09
CA PHE A 203 5.85 24.83 13.12
C PHE A 203 5.92 23.83 14.28
N PRO A 204 4.81 23.62 15.02
CA PRO A 204 4.83 22.74 16.19
C PRO A 204 4.99 21.26 15.80
N GLN A 205 6.03 20.64 16.34
CA GLN A 205 6.49 19.28 16.03
C GLN A 205 5.45 18.18 16.36
N SER A 206 4.55 18.42 17.32
CA SER A 206 3.53 17.45 17.74
C SER A 206 2.50 17.15 16.64
N ALA A 207 2.24 18.07 15.72
CA ALA A 207 1.27 17.85 14.64
C ALA A 207 1.85 16.99 13.50
N ALA A 208 3.14 17.16 13.19
CA ALA A 208 3.79 16.47 12.06
C ALA A 208 4.21 15.03 12.42
N LEU A 209 4.80 14.82 13.60
CA LEU A 209 5.28 13.49 14.03
C LEU A 209 4.11 12.51 14.27
N SER A 210 3.02 13.00 14.84
CA SER A 210 1.81 12.19 15.04
C SER A 210 1.17 11.79 13.71
N GLN A 211 1.13 12.67 12.70
CA GLN A 211 0.59 12.33 11.38
C GLN A 211 1.47 11.35 10.61
N GLN A 212 2.80 11.43 10.71
CA GLN A 212 3.71 10.56 9.97
C GLN A 212 3.75 9.14 10.57
N ILE A 213 3.79 9.03 11.91
CA ILE A 213 3.65 7.74 12.62
C ILE A 213 2.27 7.12 12.34
N GLN A 214 1.20 7.91 12.37
CA GLN A 214 -0.16 7.45 12.03
C GLN A 214 -0.34 7.05 10.56
N ARG A 215 0.52 7.47 9.64
CA ARG A 215 0.39 7.09 8.23
C ARG A 215 1.21 5.86 7.87
N GLN A 216 2.27 5.56 8.62
CA GLN A 216 3.18 4.45 8.31
C GLN A 216 2.88 3.17 9.09
N TRP A 217 2.13 3.24 10.20
CA TRP A 217 1.83 2.06 11.03
C TRP A 217 0.50 1.39 10.70
N PHE A 218 -0.39 2.10 10.02
CA PHE A 218 -1.70 1.60 9.68
C PHE A 218 -1.69 1.12 8.24
N TYR A 219 -2.11 -0.12 8.06
CA TYR A 219 -2.44 -0.69 6.77
C TYR A 219 -3.93 -1.00 6.78
N GLU A 220 -4.56 -0.85 5.62
CA GLU A 220 -5.93 -1.26 5.39
C GLU A 220 -5.92 -2.27 4.24
N MET A 221 -6.68 -3.35 4.39
CA MET A 221 -6.91 -4.28 3.29
C MET A 221 -7.84 -3.63 2.29
N THR A 222 -7.39 -3.53 1.04
CA THR A 222 -8.19 -2.98 -0.05
C THR A 222 -8.56 -4.07 -1.06
N TRP A 223 -9.74 -3.94 -1.66
CA TRP A 223 -10.21 -4.84 -2.71
C TRP A 223 -10.12 -4.13 -4.05
N LEU A 224 -9.26 -4.64 -4.94
CA LEU A 224 -9.11 -4.09 -6.27
C LEU A 224 -9.85 -4.95 -7.30
N PRO A 225 -10.62 -4.34 -8.23
CA PRO A 225 -11.17 -5.07 -9.36
C PRO A 225 -10.05 -5.77 -10.14
N ALA A 226 -10.28 -7.02 -10.49
CA ALA A 226 -9.34 -7.81 -11.25
C ALA A 226 -10.05 -8.46 -12.46
N PRO A 227 -9.36 -8.61 -13.60
CA PRO A 227 -9.92 -9.37 -14.70
C PRO A 227 -10.22 -10.81 -14.27
N PRO A 228 -11.16 -11.50 -14.95
CA PRO A 228 -11.36 -12.92 -14.76
C PRO A 228 -10.05 -13.68 -14.89
N PRO A 229 -9.88 -14.81 -14.18
CA PRO A 229 -8.64 -15.55 -14.23
C PRO A 229 -8.32 -15.98 -15.67
N ALA A 230 -7.06 -15.86 -16.05
CA ALA A 230 -6.59 -16.32 -17.35
C ALA A 230 -6.65 -17.85 -17.37
N ILE A 231 -7.62 -18.40 -18.09
CA ILE A 231 -7.72 -19.84 -18.34
C ILE A 231 -6.65 -20.17 -19.37
N GLN A 232 -5.52 -20.72 -18.93
CA GLN A 232 -4.57 -21.33 -19.86
C GLN A 232 -5.02 -22.76 -20.15
N PRO A 233 -5.14 -23.18 -21.42
CA PRO A 233 -5.40 -24.57 -21.74
C PRO A 233 -4.17 -25.39 -21.35
N THR A 234 -4.19 -25.98 -20.16
CA THR A 234 -3.15 -26.92 -19.72
C THR A 234 -3.24 -28.17 -20.57
N ALA A 235 -2.17 -28.44 -21.34
CA ALA A 235 -1.99 -29.73 -21.97
C ALA A 235 -1.84 -30.77 -20.85
N THR A 236 -2.75 -31.76 -20.84
CA THR A 236 -2.91 -32.82 -19.84
C THR A 236 -3.26 -32.33 -18.42
N GLU A 237 -4.52 -31.94 -18.20
CA GLU A 237 -5.10 -31.98 -16.85
C GLU A 237 -5.15 -33.44 -16.40
N GLU A 238 -4.25 -33.82 -15.49
CA GLU A 238 -4.43 -35.03 -14.70
C GLU A 238 -5.74 -34.86 -13.91
N SER A 239 -6.70 -35.77 -14.08
CA SER A 239 -7.93 -35.76 -13.30
C SER A 239 -7.57 -35.66 -11.81
N ARG A 240 -8.37 -34.94 -11.03
CA ARG A 240 -8.14 -34.81 -9.58
C ARG A 240 -9.36 -35.31 -8.84
N LEU A 241 -9.14 -35.82 -7.63
CA LEU A 241 -10.26 -36.18 -6.76
C LEU A 241 -10.78 -34.91 -6.07
N TRP A 242 -12.09 -34.67 -6.15
CA TRP A 242 -12.73 -33.52 -5.53
C TRP A 242 -13.46 -33.92 -4.24
N PHE A 243 -13.09 -33.31 -3.13
CA PHE A 243 -13.83 -33.36 -1.87
C PHE A 243 -14.60 -32.05 -1.72
N LEU A 244 -15.94 -32.14 -1.72
CA LEU A 244 -16.81 -31.00 -1.47
C LEU A 244 -17.34 -31.12 -0.04
N ILE A 245 -16.75 -30.33 0.87
CA ILE A 245 -17.16 -30.28 2.28
C ILE A 245 -18.28 -29.26 2.40
N ASP A 246 -19.44 -29.73 2.83
CA ASP A 246 -20.71 -29.12 2.52
C ASP A 246 -21.41 -28.56 3.76
N ASN A 247 -21.67 -27.25 3.73
CA ASN A 247 -22.70 -26.59 4.53
C ASN A 247 -23.72 -25.82 3.64
N SER A 248 -23.61 -25.91 2.30
CA SER A 248 -24.40 -25.19 1.27
C SER A 248 -24.92 -26.20 0.22
N PRO A 249 -26.02 -26.91 0.51
CA PRO A 249 -26.41 -28.10 -0.23
C PRO A 249 -26.71 -27.84 -1.72
N ASP A 250 -27.31 -26.69 -2.03
CA ASP A 250 -27.69 -26.34 -3.41
C ASP A 250 -26.46 -25.96 -4.26
N THR A 251 -25.53 -25.18 -3.70
CA THR A 251 -24.28 -24.82 -4.40
C THR A 251 -23.40 -26.05 -4.59
N THR A 252 -23.32 -26.91 -3.57
CA THR A 252 -22.58 -28.18 -3.63
C THR A 252 -23.17 -29.11 -4.69
N ALA A 253 -24.49 -29.21 -4.81
CA ALA A 253 -25.14 -30.01 -5.86
C ALA A 253 -24.82 -29.50 -7.28
N ALA A 254 -24.83 -28.18 -7.48
CA ALA A 254 -24.46 -27.57 -8.75
C ALA A 254 -22.98 -27.83 -9.12
N LEU A 255 -22.06 -27.68 -8.15
CA LEU A 255 -20.64 -28.01 -8.30
C LEU A 255 -20.45 -29.50 -8.66
N GLN A 256 -21.11 -30.39 -7.93
CA GLN A 256 -21.05 -31.83 -8.18
C GLN A 256 -21.48 -32.17 -9.62
N GLY A 257 -22.62 -31.65 -10.07
CA GLY A 257 -23.10 -31.90 -11.43
C GLY A 257 -22.15 -31.37 -12.52
N ALA A 258 -21.59 -30.18 -12.32
CA ALA A 258 -20.64 -29.57 -13.25
C ALA A 258 -19.32 -30.35 -13.34
N LEU A 259 -18.79 -30.82 -12.20
CA LEU A 259 -17.56 -31.62 -12.13
C LEU A 259 -17.77 -33.03 -12.72
N GLN A 260 -18.89 -33.68 -12.40
CA GLN A 260 -19.23 -35.00 -12.96
C GLN A 260 -19.40 -34.97 -14.49
N THR A 261 -19.94 -33.87 -15.03
CA THR A 261 -20.05 -33.67 -16.49
C THR A 261 -18.67 -33.54 -17.14
N GLN A 262 -17.67 -33.08 -16.39
CA GLN A 262 -16.27 -33.01 -16.82
C GLN A 262 -15.51 -34.34 -16.62
N GLY A 263 -16.17 -35.37 -16.10
CA GLY A 263 -15.58 -36.69 -15.85
C GLY A 263 -14.78 -36.78 -14.54
N GLU A 264 -14.84 -35.75 -13.69
CA GLU A 264 -14.11 -35.72 -12.43
C GLU A 264 -14.76 -36.59 -11.36
N GLN A 265 -13.93 -37.16 -10.49
CA GLN A 265 -14.41 -37.91 -9.33
C GLN A 265 -14.73 -36.95 -8.18
N VAL A 266 -15.93 -37.07 -7.61
CA VAL A 266 -16.42 -36.16 -6.57
C VAL A 266 -16.94 -36.96 -5.38
N VAL A 267 -16.47 -36.61 -4.19
CA VAL A 267 -16.96 -37.10 -2.89
C VAL A 267 -17.54 -35.92 -2.12
N ARG A 268 -18.83 -35.98 -1.80
CA ARG A 268 -19.47 -35.00 -0.90
C ARG A 268 -19.23 -35.38 0.56
N VAL A 269 -18.85 -34.42 1.37
CA VAL A 269 -18.61 -34.60 2.80
C VAL A 269 -19.58 -33.69 3.55
N LEU A 270 -20.65 -34.28 4.05
CA LEU A 270 -21.68 -33.57 4.79
C LEU A 270 -21.29 -33.45 6.26
N LEU A 271 -21.28 -32.25 6.81
CA LEU A 271 -21.04 -32.02 8.22
C LEU A 271 -22.36 -32.21 8.99
N ASP A 272 -22.52 -33.36 9.62
CA ASP A 272 -23.75 -33.82 10.25
C ASP A 272 -23.52 -34.06 11.76
N PRO A 273 -24.02 -33.19 12.65
CA PRO A 273 -23.88 -33.35 14.10
C PRO A 273 -24.46 -34.65 14.66
N SER A 274 -25.34 -35.33 13.91
CA SER A 274 -25.94 -36.61 14.29
C SER A 274 -25.14 -37.83 13.83
N ALA A 275 -24.11 -37.64 13.00
CA ALA A 275 -23.26 -38.72 12.53
C ALA A 275 -22.46 -39.36 13.67
N ASP A 276 -22.23 -40.67 13.56
CA ASP A 276 -21.38 -41.40 14.49
C ASP A 276 -19.93 -40.91 14.41
N PRO A 277 -19.36 -40.36 15.50
CA PRO A 277 -17.98 -39.85 15.48
C PRO A 277 -16.94 -40.96 15.33
N ALA A 278 -17.29 -42.23 15.54
CA ALA A 278 -16.35 -43.35 15.48
C ALA A 278 -16.39 -44.11 14.15
N SER A 279 -17.37 -43.87 13.28
CA SER A 279 -17.49 -44.60 12.03
C SER A 279 -18.21 -43.81 10.94
N PHE A 280 -17.77 -43.98 9.70
CA PHE A 280 -18.53 -43.56 8.52
C PHE A 280 -18.64 -44.72 7.54
N ASN A 281 -19.72 -44.72 6.77
CA ASN A 281 -19.99 -45.80 5.82
C ASN A 281 -19.07 -45.68 4.60
N ILE A 282 -17.85 -46.21 4.73
CA ILE A 282 -16.91 -46.28 3.62
C ILE A 282 -17.32 -47.46 2.76
N GLY A 283 -18.13 -47.21 1.72
CA GLY A 283 -18.79 -48.22 0.87
C GLY A 283 -18.04 -49.55 0.70
N SER A 284 -18.77 -50.66 0.81
CA SER A 284 -18.29 -52.03 0.98
C SER A 284 -17.55 -52.64 -0.21
N ASN A 285 -17.49 -51.97 -1.36
CA ASN A 285 -17.07 -52.58 -2.64
C ASN A 285 -15.76 -52.03 -3.21
N GLY A 286 -14.86 -51.49 -2.39
CA GLY A 286 -13.60 -50.93 -2.88
C GLY A 286 -13.80 -49.82 -3.92
N HIS A 287 -14.87 -49.03 -3.75
CA HIS A 287 -15.10 -47.75 -4.42
C HIS A 287 -15.21 -46.67 -3.36
N LEU A 288 -14.83 -45.43 -3.71
CA LEU A 288 -15.11 -44.27 -2.87
C LEU A 288 -16.63 -44.04 -2.83
N PRO A 289 -17.21 -43.76 -1.65
CA PRO A 289 -18.62 -43.39 -1.55
C PRO A 289 -18.85 -42.02 -2.22
N ALA A 290 -20.02 -41.84 -2.85
CA ALA A 290 -20.40 -40.53 -3.40
C ALA A 290 -20.66 -39.47 -2.31
N THR A 291 -21.02 -39.92 -1.11
CA THR A 291 -21.33 -39.06 0.04
C THR A 291 -20.85 -39.69 1.33
N VAL A 292 -20.24 -38.88 2.20
CA VAL A 292 -19.77 -39.23 3.55
C VAL A 292 -20.35 -38.22 4.53
N HIS A 293 -20.69 -38.67 5.73
CA HIS A 293 -21.13 -37.82 6.82
C HIS A 293 -20.04 -37.79 7.90
N LEU A 294 -19.65 -36.59 8.34
CA LEU A 294 -18.69 -36.39 9.43
C LEU A 294 -19.34 -35.54 10.51
N ASN A 295 -19.06 -35.84 11.79
CA ASN A 295 -19.59 -35.07 12.89
C ASN A 295 -18.70 -33.84 13.18
N PRO A 296 -19.16 -32.60 12.92
CA PRO A 296 -18.35 -31.39 13.12
C PRO A 296 -18.12 -31.05 14.60
N GLN A 297 -18.83 -31.69 15.53
CA GLN A 297 -18.66 -31.50 16.98
C GLN A 297 -17.61 -32.46 17.57
N ALA A 298 -17.14 -33.43 16.80
CA ALA A 298 -16.10 -34.36 17.19
C ALA A 298 -14.81 -34.11 16.40
N ASP A 299 -13.70 -34.68 16.88
CA ASP A 299 -12.48 -34.77 16.11
C ASP A 299 -12.66 -35.78 14.97
N TYR A 300 -12.93 -35.27 13.77
CA TYR A 300 -13.07 -36.09 12.57
C TYR A 300 -11.76 -36.24 11.78
N GLN A 301 -10.64 -35.71 12.28
CA GLN A 301 -9.34 -35.83 11.61
C GLN A 301 -9.00 -37.28 11.25
N PRO A 302 -9.18 -38.29 12.13
CA PRO A 302 -8.84 -39.67 11.78
C PRO A 302 -9.73 -40.24 10.69
N LEU A 303 -11.00 -39.84 10.66
CA LEU A 303 -11.98 -40.30 9.68
C LEU A 303 -11.68 -39.71 8.29
N PHE A 304 -11.41 -38.41 8.23
CA PHE A 304 -11.05 -37.77 6.96
C PHE A 304 -9.70 -38.28 6.44
N ALA A 305 -8.72 -38.52 7.31
CA ALA A 305 -7.46 -39.17 6.94
C ALA A 305 -7.68 -40.56 6.34
N ALA A 306 -8.53 -41.40 6.95
CA ALA A 306 -8.87 -42.72 6.42
C ALA A 306 -9.57 -42.65 5.05
N LEU A 307 -10.36 -41.61 4.80
CA LEU A 307 -10.97 -41.36 3.49
C LEU A 307 -9.91 -41.00 2.43
N LEU A 308 -8.94 -40.15 2.78
CA LEU A 308 -7.80 -39.80 1.91
C LEU A 308 -6.93 -41.02 1.61
N ASP A 309 -6.62 -41.84 2.61
CA ASP A 309 -5.85 -43.08 2.44
C ASP A 309 -6.57 -44.07 1.51
N LYS A 310 -7.90 -44.23 1.67
CA LYS A 310 -8.69 -45.08 0.77
C LYS A 310 -8.69 -44.54 -0.65
N ALA A 311 -8.77 -43.22 -0.83
CA ALA A 311 -8.70 -42.59 -2.13
C ALA A 311 -7.35 -42.85 -2.83
N ALA A 312 -6.25 -42.72 -2.09
CA ALA A 312 -4.91 -43.02 -2.60
C ALA A 312 -4.77 -44.49 -3.03
N LEU A 313 -5.39 -45.43 -2.30
CA LEU A 313 -5.35 -46.87 -2.61
C LEU A 313 -6.17 -47.27 -3.85
N HIS A 314 -7.16 -46.50 -4.28
CA HIS A 314 -8.00 -46.83 -5.45
C HIS A 314 -7.32 -46.51 -6.78
N HIS A 315 -6.26 -45.69 -6.76
CA HIS A 315 -5.53 -45.25 -7.94
C HIS A 315 -4.02 -45.56 -7.85
N PRO A 316 -3.61 -46.83 -7.63
CA PRO A 316 -2.21 -47.16 -7.45
C PRO A 316 -1.42 -46.94 -8.75
N GLY A 317 -0.57 -45.92 -8.78
CA GLY A 317 0.33 -45.61 -9.89
C GLY A 317 -0.03 -44.39 -10.74
N GLN A 318 -1.14 -43.70 -10.46
CA GLN A 318 -1.42 -42.35 -10.95
C GLN A 318 -1.33 -41.39 -9.77
N VAL A 319 -0.50 -40.34 -9.87
CA VAL A 319 -0.40 -39.30 -8.83
C VAL A 319 -1.63 -38.39 -8.96
N MET A 320 -2.78 -38.89 -8.52
CA MET A 320 -4.00 -38.09 -8.48
C MET A 320 -3.90 -37.17 -7.26
N GLY A 321 -3.54 -35.91 -7.49
CA GLY A 321 -3.75 -34.89 -6.46
C GLY A 321 -5.25 -34.72 -6.15
N CYS A 322 -5.57 -34.11 -5.03
CA CYS A 322 -6.95 -33.80 -4.67
C CYS A 322 -7.20 -32.29 -4.60
N ASN A 323 -8.47 -31.95 -4.78
CA ASN A 323 -9.03 -30.63 -4.59
C ASN A 323 -10.04 -30.69 -3.45
N VAL A 324 -9.89 -29.83 -2.45
CA VAL A 324 -10.79 -29.77 -1.29
C VAL A 324 -11.46 -28.40 -1.29
N LEU A 325 -12.77 -28.40 -1.53
CA LEU A 325 -13.58 -27.19 -1.45
C LEU A 325 -14.34 -27.25 -0.13
N TYR A 326 -14.01 -26.34 0.76
CA TYR A 326 -14.70 -26.15 2.02
C TYR A 326 -15.72 -25.02 1.85
N LEU A 327 -16.99 -25.37 1.67
CA LEU A 327 -18.07 -24.41 1.53
C LEU A 327 -18.64 -24.07 2.91
N CYS A 328 -18.52 -22.80 3.30
CA CYS A 328 -19.26 -22.28 4.44
C CYS A 328 -20.75 -22.26 4.11
N GLY A 329 -21.58 -22.38 5.14
CA GLY A 329 -23.02 -22.57 4.93
C GLY A 329 -23.68 -21.41 4.22
N ASP A 330 -24.82 -21.70 3.59
CA ASP A 330 -25.66 -20.64 3.08
C ASP A 330 -26.10 -19.79 4.27
N ALA A 331 -25.97 -18.46 4.15
CA ALA A 331 -26.62 -17.54 5.05
C ALA A 331 -28.14 -17.62 4.77
N ALA A 332 -28.77 -18.72 5.21
CA ALA A 332 -30.13 -19.02 4.88
C ALA A 332 -31.05 -17.91 5.44
N GLU A 333 -31.88 -17.35 4.56
CA GLU A 333 -33.01 -16.47 4.89
C GLU A 333 -34.16 -17.25 5.57
N THR A 334 -33.86 -18.31 6.33
CA THR A 334 -34.89 -19.02 7.10
C THR A 334 -35.29 -18.16 8.29
N GLU A 335 -36.46 -17.54 8.20
CA GLU A 335 -37.13 -16.82 9.29
C GLU A 335 -37.13 -17.69 10.57
N GLY A 336 -36.30 -17.33 11.55
CA GLY A 336 -36.33 -17.90 12.90
C GLY A 336 -35.02 -18.45 13.47
N ASP A 337 -33.97 -18.62 12.66
CA ASP A 337 -32.70 -19.28 13.08
C ASP A 337 -31.48 -18.34 13.07
N SER A 338 -31.69 -17.04 13.27
CA SER A 338 -30.57 -16.09 13.35
C SER A 338 -29.72 -16.36 14.60
N LEU A 339 -28.41 -16.55 14.41
CA LEU A 339 -27.45 -16.70 15.50
C LEU A 339 -27.55 -15.53 16.48
N THR A 340 -27.84 -15.82 17.74
CA THR A 340 -27.78 -14.82 18.80
C THR A 340 -26.32 -14.47 19.13
N PRO A 341 -26.04 -13.26 19.64
CA PRO A 341 -24.67 -12.87 20.03
C PRO A 341 -23.99 -13.87 20.99
N ASP A 342 -24.74 -14.51 21.89
CA ASP A 342 -24.22 -15.48 22.84
C ASP A 342 -23.83 -16.83 22.20
N GLN A 343 -24.45 -17.18 21.06
CA GLN A 343 -24.15 -18.41 20.29
C GLN A 343 -22.99 -18.22 19.31
N LEU A 344 -22.69 -16.97 18.93
CA LEU A 344 -21.67 -16.65 17.93
C LEU A 344 -20.29 -17.25 18.25
N PRO A 345 -19.76 -17.20 19.49
CA PRO A 345 -18.45 -17.80 19.79
C PRO A 345 -18.43 -19.31 19.60
N ALA A 346 -19.47 -20.02 20.04
CA ALA A 346 -19.56 -21.47 19.89
C ALA A 346 -19.69 -21.88 18.42
N HIS A 347 -20.51 -21.15 17.65
CA HIS A 347 -20.66 -21.36 16.22
C HIS A 347 -19.35 -21.12 15.45
N THR A 348 -18.68 -20.01 15.77
CA THR A 348 -17.36 -19.67 15.19
C THR A 348 -16.33 -20.75 15.48
N LEU A 349 -16.30 -21.27 16.72
CA LEU A 349 -15.41 -22.35 17.13
C LEU A 349 -15.69 -23.65 16.36
N GLN A 350 -16.96 -24.01 16.18
CA GLN A 350 -17.35 -25.20 15.42
C GLN A 350 -16.94 -25.09 13.94
N LEU A 351 -17.16 -23.93 13.30
CA LEU A 351 -16.76 -23.66 11.92
C LEU A 351 -15.23 -23.75 11.75
N ALA A 352 -14.48 -23.05 12.60
CA ALA A 352 -13.02 -23.05 12.54
C ALA A 352 -12.42 -24.41 12.91
N GLY A 353 -12.99 -25.10 13.90
CA GLY A 353 -12.56 -26.43 14.35
C GLY A 353 -12.75 -27.49 13.27
N SER A 354 -13.87 -27.43 12.54
CA SER A 354 -14.11 -28.31 11.39
C SER A 354 -13.04 -28.11 10.31
N LEU A 355 -12.81 -26.87 9.87
CA LEU A 355 -11.74 -26.58 8.91
C LEU A 355 -10.37 -27.03 9.42
N LEU A 356 -10.08 -26.84 10.71
CA LEU A 356 -8.84 -27.30 11.33
C LEU A 356 -8.66 -28.83 11.23
N HIS A 357 -9.68 -29.63 11.57
CA HIS A 357 -9.61 -31.09 11.44
C HIS A 357 -9.36 -31.53 9.99
N THR A 358 -9.98 -30.83 9.03
CA THR A 358 -9.74 -31.05 7.59
C THR A 358 -8.27 -30.81 7.22
N VAL A 359 -7.71 -29.66 7.61
CA VAL A 359 -6.31 -29.29 7.31
C VAL A 359 -5.33 -30.24 8.01
N GLN A 360 -5.62 -30.63 9.24
CA GLN A 360 -4.81 -31.62 9.96
C GLN A 360 -4.79 -32.96 9.23
N ALA A 361 -5.93 -33.45 8.74
CA ALA A 361 -5.94 -34.67 7.95
C ALA A 361 -5.19 -34.53 6.61
N LEU A 362 -5.36 -33.40 5.89
CA LEU A 362 -4.65 -33.15 4.63
C LEU A 362 -3.13 -33.11 4.82
N SER A 363 -2.66 -32.41 5.86
CA SER A 363 -1.23 -32.27 6.14
C SER A 363 -0.51 -33.58 6.47
N HIS A 364 -1.26 -34.63 6.86
CA HIS A 364 -0.72 -35.96 7.13
C HIS A 364 -0.92 -36.96 5.98
N SER A 365 -1.75 -36.65 4.98
CA SER A 365 -2.16 -37.60 3.91
C SER A 365 -1.09 -37.87 2.84
N GLY A 366 -0.04 -37.05 2.76
CA GLY A 366 0.98 -37.12 1.71
C GLY A 366 0.48 -36.86 0.29
N MET A 367 -0.82 -36.58 0.10
CA MET A 367 -1.43 -36.24 -1.18
C MET A 367 -1.06 -34.82 -1.60
N ASP A 368 -0.89 -34.60 -2.91
CA ASP A 368 -0.87 -33.25 -3.47
C ASP A 368 -2.28 -32.66 -3.37
N ALA A 369 -2.55 -31.88 -2.34
CA ALA A 369 -3.86 -31.33 -2.04
C ALA A 369 -3.91 -29.83 -2.28
N ARG A 370 -5.00 -29.34 -2.88
CA ARG A 370 -5.31 -27.92 -2.95
C ARG A 370 -6.56 -27.62 -2.13
N LEU A 371 -6.51 -26.55 -1.34
CA LEU A 371 -7.60 -26.15 -0.45
C LEU A 371 -8.22 -24.83 -0.89
N TRP A 372 -9.54 -24.83 -1.07
CA TRP A 372 -10.33 -23.62 -1.27
C TRP A 372 -11.32 -23.46 -0.12
N ILE A 373 -11.33 -22.28 0.49
CA ILE A 373 -12.26 -21.90 1.55
C ILE A 373 -13.24 -20.92 0.93
N VAL A 374 -14.51 -21.30 0.85
CA VAL A 374 -15.55 -20.48 0.23
C VAL A 374 -16.48 -19.94 1.31
N THR A 375 -16.61 -18.61 1.37
CA THR A 375 -17.56 -17.91 2.24
C THR A 375 -18.56 -17.13 1.39
N GLN A 376 -19.66 -16.67 2.00
CA GLN A 376 -20.63 -15.81 1.34
C GLN A 376 -20.81 -14.53 2.16
N GLY A 377 -20.44 -13.38 1.60
CA GLY A 377 -20.62 -12.06 2.22
C GLY A 377 -19.78 -11.81 3.48
N ALA A 378 -18.76 -12.62 3.76
CA ALA A 378 -17.93 -12.46 4.96
C ALA A 378 -17.01 -11.23 4.91
N GLN A 379 -16.72 -10.72 3.70
CA GLN A 379 -15.81 -9.60 3.48
C GLN A 379 -16.54 -8.36 2.99
N ALA A 380 -16.14 -7.20 3.51
CA ALA A 380 -16.58 -5.90 3.02
C ALA A 380 -15.75 -5.51 1.79
N VAL A 381 -16.29 -5.74 0.58
CA VAL A 381 -15.55 -5.58 -0.69
C VAL A 381 -15.82 -4.24 -1.36
N THR A 382 -17.06 -3.74 -1.32
CA THR A 382 -17.46 -2.46 -1.92
C THR A 382 -18.23 -1.62 -0.90
N GLY A 383 -18.15 -0.29 -0.98
CA GLY A 383 -18.89 0.62 -0.10
C GLY A 383 -20.40 0.37 -0.09
N ALA A 384 -20.97 0.00 -1.25
CA ALA A 384 -22.38 -0.38 -1.38
C ALA A 384 -22.73 -1.72 -0.70
N SER A 385 -21.76 -2.64 -0.51
CA SER A 385 -21.98 -3.90 0.22
C SER A 385 -22.14 -3.65 1.73
N LEU A 386 -21.41 -2.67 2.29
CA LEU A 386 -21.53 -2.28 3.70
C LEU A 386 -22.93 -1.77 4.04
N GLU A 387 -23.52 -0.95 3.17
CA GLU A 387 -24.85 -0.36 3.38
C GLU A 387 -25.99 -1.39 3.28
N LYS A 388 -25.91 -2.34 2.35
CA LYS A 388 -26.92 -3.40 2.21
C LYS A 388 -26.78 -4.49 3.27
N GLN A 389 -25.56 -4.88 3.67
CA GLN A 389 -25.36 -5.88 4.73
C GLN A 389 -25.76 -5.35 6.11
N ALA A 390 -25.61 -4.05 6.37
CA ALA A 390 -26.09 -3.42 7.61
C ALA A 390 -27.64 -3.37 7.72
N SER A 391 -28.36 -3.51 6.61
CA SER A 391 -29.82 -3.39 6.58
C SER A 391 -30.58 -4.67 6.97
N SER A 392 -29.91 -5.83 7.00
CA SER A 392 -30.50 -7.11 7.44
C SER A 392 -29.77 -7.64 8.70
N THR A 393 -30.20 -7.19 9.88
CA THR A 393 -29.61 -7.58 11.19
C THR A 393 -29.65 -9.08 11.49
N GLN A 394 -30.50 -9.86 10.80
CA GLN A 394 -30.65 -11.30 11.03
C GLN A 394 -29.54 -12.15 10.40
N ALA A 395 -28.85 -11.68 9.35
CA ALA A 395 -27.75 -12.40 8.69
C ALA A 395 -26.36 -12.02 9.24
N ALA A 396 -26.24 -10.93 10.01
CA ALA A 396 -24.96 -10.37 10.42
C ALA A 396 -24.12 -11.33 11.30
N GLY A 397 -24.77 -12.13 12.15
CA GLY A 397 -24.08 -13.10 13.01
C GLY A 397 -23.41 -14.23 12.21
N GLU A 398 -24.10 -14.78 11.23
CA GLU A 398 -23.56 -15.83 10.35
C GLU A 398 -22.36 -15.30 9.56
N LEU A 399 -22.53 -14.15 8.88
CA LEU A 399 -21.46 -13.48 8.14
C LEU A 399 -20.22 -13.22 9.01
N ALA A 400 -20.43 -12.78 10.26
CA ALA A 400 -19.35 -12.56 11.22
C ALA A 400 -18.62 -13.86 11.59
N ALA A 401 -19.33 -14.96 11.78
CA ALA A 401 -18.73 -16.27 12.07
C ALA A 401 -17.86 -16.76 10.91
N GLN A 402 -18.32 -16.59 9.66
CA GLN A 402 -17.55 -16.94 8.46
C GLN A 402 -16.25 -16.14 8.34
N GLY A 403 -16.20 -14.92 8.87
CA GLY A 403 -15.00 -14.09 8.91
C GLY A 403 -13.81 -14.75 9.65
N ALA A 404 -14.06 -15.64 10.61
CA ALA A 404 -12.99 -16.38 11.28
C ALA A 404 -12.23 -17.33 10.34
N LEU A 405 -12.91 -17.87 9.32
CA LEU A 405 -12.29 -18.73 8.31
C LEU A 405 -11.26 -17.97 7.46
N TRP A 406 -11.41 -16.65 7.29
CA TRP A 406 -10.42 -15.82 6.60
C TRP A 406 -9.14 -15.64 7.42
N GLY A 407 -9.28 -15.47 8.74
CA GLY A 407 -8.14 -15.46 9.66
C GLY A 407 -7.38 -16.79 9.62
N LEU A 408 -8.12 -17.90 9.74
CA LEU A 408 -7.55 -19.24 9.69
C LEU A 408 -6.93 -19.57 8.31
N GLY A 409 -7.59 -19.20 7.21
CA GLY A 409 -7.07 -19.36 5.85
C GLY A 409 -5.72 -18.65 5.62
N ARG A 410 -5.56 -17.42 6.14
CA ARG A 410 -4.27 -16.72 6.11
C ARG A 410 -3.18 -17.44 6.90
N THR A 411 -3.52 -18.05 8.03
CA THR A 411 -2.59 -18.88 8.81
C THR A 411 -2.23 -20.16 8.03
N ILE A 412 -3.21 -20.87 7.48
CA ILE A 412 -3.00 -22.10 6.69
C ILE A 412 -2.10 -21.81 5.49
N ALA A 413 -2.34 -20.73 4.74
CA ALA A 413 -1.52 -20.35 3.59
C ALA A 413 -0.05 -20.11 3.96
N ARG A 414 0.25 -19.71 5.20
CA ARG A 414 1.61 -19.47 5.70
C ARG A 414 2.26 -20.74 6.28
N GLU A 415 1.50 -21.54 7.02
CA GLU A 415 2.01 -22.74 7.69
C GLU A 415 2.09 -23.95 6.76
N TYR A 416 1.16 -24.05 5.81
CA TYR A 416 1.04 -25.16 4.86
C TYR A 416 0.98 -24.62 3.41
N PRO A 417 2.02 -23.95 2.91
CA PRO A 417 2.02 -23.34 1.57
C PRO A 417 1.78 -24.34 0.44
N GLN A 418 2.11 -25.63 0.64
CA GLN A 418 1.84 -26.72 -0.29
C GLN A 418 0.35 -26.99 -0.51
N LEU A 419 -0.53 -26.56 0.40
CA LEU A 419 -1.98 -26.69 0.23
C LEU A 419 -2.57 -25.64 -0.70
N HIS A 420 -1.78 -24.63 -1.10
CA HIS A 420 -2.22 -23.53 -1.97
C HIS A 420 -3.57 -22.92 -1.54
N CYS A 421 -3.71 -22.74 -0.23
CA CYS A 421 -4.96 -22.32 0.40
C CYS A 421 -5.45 -20.99 -0.19
N THR A 422 -6.64 -21.02 -0.79
CA THR A 422 -7.28 -19.85 -1.41
C THR A 422 -8.62 -19.57 -0.76
N CYS A 423 -8.83 -18.35 -0.27
CA CYS A 423 -10.12 -17.89 0.25
C CYS A 423 -10.91 -17.17 -0.84
N ILE A 424 -12.19 -17.54 -1.02
CA ILE A 424 -13.10 -16.93 -1.99
C ILE A 424 -14.35 -16.47 -1.25
N ASP A 425 -14.66 -15.17 -1.28
CA ASP A 425 -15.89 -14.63 -0.70
C ASP A 425 -16.90 -14.25 -1.78
N LEU A 426 -18.00 -14.98 -1.84
CA LEU A 426 -19.03 -14.81 -2.87
C LEU A 426 -20.16 -13.89 -2.39
N SER A 427 -21.03 -13.48 -3.30
CA SER A 427 -22.20 -12.68 -2.95
C SER A 427 -23.37 -13.59 -2.55
N PRO A 428 -24.02 -13.37 -1.38
CA PRO A 428 -25.18 -14.15 -0.97
C PRO A 428 -26.41 -13.93 -1.87
N ALA A 429 -26.43 -12.87 -2.68
CA ALA A 429 -27.52 -12.58 -3.61
C ALA A 429 -27.40 -13.33 -4.96
N THR A 430 -26.33 -14.10 -5.16
CA THR A 430 -26.08 -14.84 -6.40
C THR A 430 -26.70 -16.23 -6.32
N ALA A 431 -27.36 -16.67 -7.39
CA ALA A 431 -27.96 -18.00 -7.44
C ALA A 431 -26.92 -19.13 -7.36
N PRO A 432 -27.24 -20.29 -6.73
CA PRO A 432 -26.28 -21.40 -6.52
C PRO A 432 -25.54 -21.88 -7.77
N ALA A 433 -26.21 -21.94 -8.93
CA ALA A 433 -25.57 -22.35 -10.18
C ALA A 433 -24.49 -21.37 -10.65
N ALA A 434 -24.70 -20.06 -10.48
CA ALA A 434 -23.72 -19.04 -10.82
C ALA A 434 -22.58 -18.98 -9.80
N LEU A 435 -22.86 -19.25 -8.52
CA LEU A 435 -21.82 -19.43 -7.48
C LEU A 435 -20.88 -20.59 -7.86
N ALA A 436 -21.44 -21.73 -8.25
CA ALA A 436 -20.67 -22.89 -8.67
C ALA A 436 -19.76 -22.58 -9.87
N GLU A 437 -20.26 -21.82 -10.87
CA GLU A 437 -19.47 -21.39 -12.02
C GLU A 437 -18.29 -20.50 -11.62
N GLN A 438 -18.53 -19.49 -10.76
CA GLN A 438 -17.47 -18.60 -10.24
C GLN A 438 -16.38 -19.38 -9.50
N ILE A 439 -16.77 -20.33 -8.64
CA ILE A 439 -15.82 -21.19 -7.91
C ILE A 439 -14.97 -22.01 -8.88
N LEU A 440 -15.61 -22.71 -9.83
CA LEU A 440 -14.90 -23.56 -10.78
C LEU A 440 -13.97 -22.76 -11.70
N GLN A 441 -14.34 -21.53 -12.04
CA GLN A 441 -13.49 -20.64 -12.82
C GLN A 441 -12.18 -20.32 -12.09
N GLU A 442 -12.20 -20.15 -10.76
CA GLU A 442 -10.99 -19.95 -9.97
C GLU A 442 -10.19 -21.24 -9.79
N CYS A 443 -10.86 -22.38 -9.58
CA CYS A 443 -10.17 -23.65 -9.41
C CYS A 443 -9.41 -24.11 -10.68
N ARG A 444 -9.80 -23.62 -11.86
CA ARG A 444 -9.15 -23.89 -13.16
C ARG A 444 -7.88 -23.07 -13.42
N GLN A 445 -7.46 -22.21 -12.50
CA GLN A 445 -6.20 -21.51 -12.67
C GLN A 445 -5.02 -22.49 -12.75
N ALA A 446 -4.16 -22.29 -13.75
CA ALA A 446 -2.98 -23.10 -13.98
C ALA A 446 -2.02 -23.04 -12.78
N SER A 447 -1.29 -24.13 -12.56
CA SER A 447 -0.35 -24.39 -11.46
C SER A 447 0.88 -23.48 -11.39
N ASP A 448 0.87 -22.30 -12.02
CA ASP A 448 1.99 -21.36 -11.92
C ASP A 448 1.86 -20.56 -10.60
N LEU A 449 2.34 -21.20 -9.54
CA LEU A 449 2.20 -20.80 -8.14
C LEU A 449 2.77 -19.41 -7.82
N ALA A 450 3.57 -18.82 -8.71
CA ALA A 450 4.20 -17.52 -8.51
C ALA A 450 3.23 -16.33 -8.62
N MET A 451 2.02 -16.52 -9.18
CA MET A 451 1.06 -15.45 -9.46
C MET A 451 -0.37 -15.75 -8.98
N VAL A 452 -0.56 -16.79 -8.16
CA VAL A 452 -1.92 -17.17 -7.70
C VAL A 452 -2.34 -16.30 -6.52
N GLU A 453 -3.45 -15.60 -6.71
CA GLU A 453 -4.11 -14.81 -5.69
C GLU A 453 -4.73 -15.72 -4.62
N SER A 454 -4.39 -15.50 -3.35
CA SER A 454 -4.87 -16.35 -2.24
C SER A 454 -6.15 -15.82 -1.56
N GLN A 455 -6.59 -14.61 -1.91
CA GLN A 455 -7.73 -13.94 -1.29
C GLN A 455 -8.56 -13.22 -2.37
N LEU A 456 -9.74 -13.76 -2.63
CA LEU A 456 -10.61 -13.42 -3.75
C LEU A 456 -12.01 -13.07 -3.27
N ALA A 457 -12.70 -12.21 -4.01
CA ALA A 457 -14.11 -11.97 -3.77
C ALA A 457 -14.89 -11.70 -5.07
N TYR A 458 -16.17 -12.03 -5.06
CA TYR A 458 -17.10 -11.74 -6.15
C TYR A 458 -18.27 -10.88 -5.68
N ARG A 459 -18.53 -9.77 -6.36
CA ARG A 459 -19.68 -8.87 -6.09
C ARG A 459 -20.34 -8.47 -7.40
N ALA A 460 -21.66 -8.67 -7.50
CA ALA A 460 -22.43 -8.38 -8.71
C ALA A 460 -21.83 -8.99 -10.01
N GLY A 461 -21.16 -10.14 -9.90
CA GLY A 461 -20.48 -10.82 -11.01
C GLY A 461 -19.06 -10.33 -11.31
N GLU A 462 -18.59 -9.27 -10.66
CA GLU A 462 -17.23 -8.77 -10.79
C GLU A 462 -16.28 -9.43 -9.79
N ARG A 463 -15.05 -9.67 -10.23
CA ARG A 463 -13.97 -10.31 -9.46
C ARG A 463 -13.07 -9.26 -8.81
N TYR A 464 -12.71 -9.49 -7.55
CA TYR A 464 -11.85 -8.63 -6.76
C TYR A 464 -10.72 -9.44 -6.11
N VAL A 465 -9.55 -8.82 -5.95
CA VAL A 465 -8.38 -9.39 -5.25
C VAL A 465 -8.01 -8.50 -4.07
N ALA A 466 -7.58 -9.14 -2.98
CA ALA A 466 -7.18 -8.42 -1.78
C ALA A 466 -5.73 -7.87 -1.90
N ARG A 467 -5.49 -6.66 -1.40
CA ARG A 467 -4.19 -5.97 -1.43
C ARG A 467 -3.86 -5.29 -0.11
#